data_AF-A0A0E7U943-F1
#
_entry.id   AF-A0A0E7U943-F1
#
_cell.length_a   1.000
_cell.length_b   1.000
_cell.length_c   1.000
_cell.angle_alpha   90.00
_cell.angle_beta   90.00
_cell.angle_gamma   90.00
#
_symmetry.space_group_name_H-M   'P 1'
#
loop_
_entity.id
_entity.type
_entity.pdbx_description
1 polymer ?
#
loop_
_entity_poly.entity_id
_entity_poly.type
_entity_poly.pdbx_seq_one_letter_code
_entity_poly.pdbx_strand_id
1 'polypeptide(L)'
;MAKHHQASGTLCVQWLCPGPAQQRALLELALRCLRDDRLEIRRALRQRDNATVRERLHRAKGAICTLWPDPETLARLEAVHRQLPRRGSQLWSQAAALESRLLQLEQAMLASLDALGGDPMAQEQQPAPP
;
A
#
# COMPACT_ATOMS: atom_id res chain seq x y z
N MET A 1 13.81 0.26 -22.01
CA MET A 1 12.33 0.27 -21.88
C MET A 1 11.96 -0.05 -20.44
N ALA A 2 11.58 0.95 -19.65
CA ALA A 2 11.13 0.74 -18.28
C ALA A 2 9.71 0.15 -18.32
N LYS A 3 9.57 -1.14 -18.00
CA LYS A 3 8.25 -1.74 -17.78
C LYS A 3 7.70 -1.15 -16.49
N HIS A 4 6.82 -0.15 -16.58
CA HIS A 4 6.05 0.32 -15.43
C HIS A 4 5.21 -0.86 -14.90
N HIS A 5 5.71 -1.53 -13.87
CA HIS A 5 4.95 -2.57 -13.19
C HIS A 5 3.87 -1.86 -12.38
N GLN A 6 2.67 -1.78 -12.96
CA GLN A 6 1.49 -1.25 -12.31
C GLN A 6 1.26 -2.04 -11.01
N ALA A 7 0.86 -1.35 -9.93
CA ALA A 7 0.55 -2.04 -8.69
C ALA A 7 -0.74 -2.85 -8.88
N SER A 8 -0.61 -4.18 -8.97
CA SER A 8 -1.70 -5.09 -9.36
C SER A 8 -2.51 -5.66 -8.19
N GLY A 9 -2.32 -5.17 -6.96
CA GLY A 9 -3.15 -5.62 -5.85
C GLY A 9 -4.56 -5.02 -5.90
N THR A 10 -5.51 -5.65 -5.23
CA THR A 10 -6.88 -5.15 -5.02
C THR A 10 -7.26 -5.38 -3.57
N LEU A 11 -8.15 -4.55 -3.03
CA LEU A 11 -8.66 -4.70 -1.67
C LEU A 11 -9.31 -6.08 -1.49
N CYS A 12 -8.73 -6.92 -0.63
CA CYS A 12 -9.11 -8.35 -0.49
C CYS A 12 -10.06 -8.63 0.70
N VAL A 13 -10.80 -7.62 1.16
CA VAL A 13 -11.56 -7.69 2.42
C VAL A 13 -13.06 -7.70 2.22
N GLN A 14 -13.54 -8.13 1.05
CA GLN A 14 -14.97 -8.17 0.72
C GLN A 14 -15.80 -8.92 1.77
N TRP A 15 -15.21 -9.92 2.45
CA TRP A 15 -15.87 -10.71 3.48
C TRP A 15 -15.84 -10.05 4.87
N LEU A 16 -14.90 -9.14 5.11
CA LEU A 16 -14.78 -8.36 6.36
C LEU A 16 -15.55 -7.03 6.28
N CYS A 17 -15.77 -6.51 5.08
CA CYS A 17 -16.43 -5.24 4.82
C CYS A 17 -17.41 -5.42 3.65
N PRO A 18 -18.62 -5.95 3.90
CA PRO A 18 -19.60 -6.18 2.83
C PRO A 18 -20.14 -4.88 2.23
N GLY A 19 -20.15 -3.78 2.98
CA GLY A 19 -20.68 -2.49 2.52
C GLY A 19 -19.63 -1.57 1.86
N PRO A 20 -19.97 -0.83 0.79
CA PRO A 20 -19.07 0.14 0.15
C PRO A 20 -18.50 1.18 1.12
N ALA A 21 -19.31 1.67 2.08
CA ALA A 21 -18.85 2.60 3.10
C ALA A 21 -17.78 2.01 4.04
N GLN A 22 -17.89 0.72 4.38
CA GLN A 22 -16.93 0.02 5.23
C GLN A 22 -15.63 -0.26 4.46
N GLN A 23 -15.74 -0.66 3.19
CA GLN A 23 -14.58 -0.84 2.30
C GLN A 23 -13.82 0.48 2.13
N ARG A 24 -14.55 1.58 1.95
CA ARG A 24 -13.99 2.93 1.88
C ARG A 24 -13.24 3.28 3.16
N ALA A 25 -13.88 3.16 4.33
CA ALA A 25 -13.27 3.50 5.61
C ALA A 25 -11.99 2.68 5.89
N LEU A 26 -12.02 1.39 5.56
CA LEU A 26 -10.85 0.52 5.71
C LEU A 26 -9.73 0.88 4.73
N LEU A 27 -10.06 1.21 3.48
CA LEU A 27 -9.07 1.65 2.48
C LEU A 27 -8.44 2.99 2.88
N GLU A 28 -9.21 3.93 3.40
CA GLU A 28 -8.70 5.19 3.94
C GLU A 28 -7.77 4.96 5.15
N LEU A 29 -8.12 4.03 6.04
CA LEU A 29 -7.24 3.64 7.15
C LEU A 29 -5.95 3.00 6.66
N ALA A 30 -6.03 2.10 5.67
CA ALA A 30 -4.88 1.44 5.08
C ALA A 30 -3.94 2.46 4.41
N LEU A 31 -4.49 3.44 3.68
CA LEU A 31 -3.75 4.55 3.09
C LEU A 31 -3.02 5.40 4.13
N ARG A 32 -3.70 5.77 5.23
CA ARG A 32 -3.06 6.51 6.33
C ARG A 32 -1.89 5.73 6.92
N CYS A 33 -2.10 4.46 7.26
CA CYS A 33 -1.04 3.59 7.79
C CYS A 33 0.14 3.44 6.81
N LEU A 34 -0.13 3.23 5.52
CA LEU A 34 0.91 3.10 4.49
C LEU A 34 1.78 4.36 4.38
N ARG A 35 1.16 5.54 4.42
CA ARG A 35 1.86 6.83 4.40
C ARG A 35 2.74 7.01 5.63
N ASP A 36 2.19 6.74 6.81
CA ASP A 36 2.91 6.84 8.07
C ASP A 36 4.11 5.91 8.09
N ASP A 37 3.92 4.63 7.73
CA ASP A 37 5.00 3.66 7.70
C ASP A 37 6.06 4.01 6.65
N ARG A 38 5.67 4.50 5.46
CA ARG A 38 6.63 4.97 4.43
C ARG A 38 7.49 6.13 4.95
N LEU A 39 6.88 7.14 5.58
CA LEU A 39 7.59 8.29 6.12
C LEU A 39 8.53 7.91 7.26
N GLU A 40 8.07 7.06 8.18
CA GLU A 40 8.86 6.60 9.32
C GLU A 40 10.00 5.67 8.90
N ILE A 41 9.81 4.76 7.94
CA ILE A 41 10.89 3.95 7.36
C ILE A 41 11.99 4.87 6.81
N ARG A 42 11.62 5.88 6.02
CA ARG A 42 12.59 6.82 5.42
C ARG A 42 13.33 7.60 6.50
N ARG A 43 12.63 8.09 7.52
CA ARG A 43 13.22 8.83 8.64
C ARG A 43 14.19 7.95 9.44
N ALA A 44 13.75 6.76 9.85
CA ALA A 44 14.54 5.83 10.65
C ALA A 44 15.78 5.33 9.90
N LEU A 45 15.69 5.11 8.58
CA LEU A 45 16.86 4.79 7.73
C LEU A 45 17.92 5.91 7.77
N ARG A 46 17.51 7.18 7.69
CA ARG A 46 18.43 8.34 7.80
C ARG A 46 19.05 8.45 9.19
N GLN A 47 18.28 8.13 10.23
CA GLN A 47 18.74 8.12 11.62
C GLN A 47 19.53 6.87 12.00
N ARG A 48 19.65 5.88 11.10
CA ARG A 48 20.28 4.57 11.33
C ARG A 48 19.62 3.78 12.46
N ASP A 49 18.34 4.04 12.73
CA ASP A 49 17.53 3.33 13.69
C ASP A 49 16.96 2.05 13.07
N ASN A 50 17.73 0.97 13.16
CA ASN A 50 17.34 -0.31 12.59
C ASN A 50 16.13 -0.95 13.30
N ALA A 51 15.88 -0.61 14.57
CA ALA A 51 14.77 -1.19 15.32
C ALA A 51 13.45 -0.64 14.77
N THR A 52 13.34 0.68 14.65
CA THR A 52 12.17 1.33 14.05
C THR A 52 11.97 0.92 12.60
N VAL A 53 13.04 0.80 11.79
CA VAL A 53 12.88 0.31 10.41
C VAL A 53 12.28 -1.10 10.38
N ARG A 54 12.76 -2.03 11.22
CA ARG A 54 12.23 -3.41 11.28
C ARG A 54 10.76 -3.44 11.69
N GLU A 55 10.40 -2.70 12.73
CA GLU A 55 9.02 -2.59 13.19
C GLU A 55 8.10 -2.11 12.07
N ARG A 56 8.48 -1.02 11.40
CA ARG A 56 7.67 -0.41 10.34
C ARG A 56 7.59 -1.29 9.09
N LEU A 57 8.67 -1.97 8.71
CA LEU A 57 8.63 -2.95 7.62
C LEU A 57 7.71 -4.13 7.96
N HIS A 58 7.73 -4.61 9.21
CA HIS A 58 6.87 -5.70 9.66
C HIS A 58 5.38 -5.28 9.67
N ARG A 59 5.09 -4.08 10.19
CA ARG A 59 3.74 -3.52 10.17
C ARG A 59 3.21 -3.34 8.75
N ALA A 60 3.99 -2.74 7.86
CA ALA A 60 3.63 -2.57 6.45
C ALA A 60 3.39 -3.93 5.77
N LYS A 61 4.26 -4.93 6.02
CA LYS A 61 4.10 -6.30 5.52
C LYS A 61 2.76 -6.90 5.97
N GLY A 62 2.40 -6.78 7.24
CA GLY A 62 1.13 -7.26 7.77
C GLY A 62 -0.06 -6.59 7.08
N ALA A 63 -0.06 -5.26 6.99
CA ALA A 63 -1.13 -4.51 6.33
C ALA A 63 -1.30 -4.91 4.85
N ILE A 64 -0.20 -5.05 4.11
CA ILE A 64 -0.21 -5.47 2.70
C ILE A 64 -0.74 -6.89 2.56
N CYS A 65 -0.25 -7.83 3.37
CA CYS A 65 -0.72 -9.22 3.34
C CYS A 65 -2.23 -9.34 3.62
N THR A 66 -2.76 -8.52 4.54
CA THR A 66 -4.17 -8.60 4.94
C THR A 66 -5.11 -7.82 4.01
N LEU A 67 -4.71 -6.61 3.61
CA LEU A 67 -5.62 -5.68 2.96
C LEU A 67 -5.41 -5.61 1.46
N TRP A 68 -4.17 -5.74 0.99
CA TRP A 68 -3.80 -5.47 -0.40
C TRP A 68 -2.63 -6.35 -0.86
N PRO A 69 -2.85 -7.67 -1.05
CA PRO A 69 -1.77 -8.58 -1.37
C PRO A 69 -1.02 -8.15 -2.64
N ASP A 70 0.24 -7.74 -2.48
CA ASP A 70 1.11 -7.32 -3.57
C ASP A 70 2.49 -7.98 -3.46
N PRO A 71 2.73 -9.09 -4.20
CA PRO A 71 3.97 -9.85 -4.11
C PRO A 71 5.22 -9.00 -4.34
N GLU A 72 5.14 -7.99 -5.20
CA GLU A 72 6.27 -7.11 -5.50
C GLU A 72 6.64 -6.22 -4.30
N THR A 73 5.65 -5.59 -3.65
CA THR A 73 5.92 -4.80 -2.43
C THR A 73 6.46 -5.71 -1.33
N LEU A 74 5.89 -6.91 -1.15
CA LEU A 74 6.37 -7.88 -0.17
C LEU A 74 7.83 -8.27 -0.41
N ALA A 75 8.22 -8.54 -1.67
CA ALA A 75 9.60 -8.84 -2.02
C ALA A 75 10.56 -7.68 -1.72
N ARG A 76 10.12 -6.43 -1.94
CA ARG A 76 10.92 -5.22 -1.68
C ARG A 76 11.08 -4.94 -0.18
N LEU A 77 10.02 -5.15 0.62
CA LEU A 77 10.11 -5.07 2.08
C LEU A 77 11.15 -6.06 2.62
N GLU A 78 11.11 -7.30 2.14
CA GLU A 78 12.07 -8.35 2.52
C GLU A 78 13.49 -8.04 2.04
N ALA A 79 13.65 -7.41 0.88
CA ALA A 79 14.95 -6.99 0.38
C ALA A 79 15.60 -5.92 1.28
N VAL A 80 14.85 -4.90 1.71
CA VAL A 80 15.34 -3.90 2.67
C VAL A 80 15.67 -4.55 4.01
N HIS A 81 14.78 -5.39 4.53
CA HIS A 81 14.97 -6.09 5.80
C HIS A 81 16.30 -6.87 5.84
N ARG A 82 16.60 -7.64 4.78
CA ARG A 82 17.86 -8.40 4.65
C ARG A 82 19.11 -7.53 4.55
N GLN A 83 19.00 -6.28 4.08
CA GLN A 83 20.15 -5.38 3.91
C GLN A 83 20.44 -4.50 5.13
N LEU A 84 19.50 -4.38 6.08
CA LEU A 84 19.68 -3.56 7.29
C LEU A 84 20.97 -3.83 8.09
N PRO A 85 21.44 -5.09 8.24
CA PRO A 85 22.68 -5.36 8.97
C PRO A 85 23.95 -4.92 8.22
N ARG A 86 23.90 -4.83 6.89
CA ARG A 86 25.09 -4.67 6.02
C ARG A 86 25.49 -3.22 5.79
N ARG A 87 24.57 -2.26 6.02
CA ARG A 87 24.82 -0.80 6.00
C ARG A 87 25.72 -0.29 4.86
N GLY A 88 25.22 -0.38 3.62
CA GLY A 88 25.95 0.07 2.43
C GLY A 88 25.07 0.69 1.35
N SER A 89 25.67 1.03 0.21
CA SER A 89 24.97 1.57 -0.97
C SER A 89 23.81 0.68 -1.43
N GLN A 90 23.93 -0.63 -1.25
CA GLN A 90 22.87 -1.59 -1.54
C GLN A 90 21.61 -1.35 -0.68
N LEU A 91 21.74 -1.00 0.60
CA LEU A 91 20.59 -0.67 1.46
C LEU A 91 19.84 0.54 0.92
N TRP A 92 20.57 1.59 0.51
CA TRP A 92 19.97 2.80 -0.04
C TRP A 92 19.26 2.55 -1.37
N SER A 93 19.88 1.74 -2.25
CA SER A 93 19.27 1.32 -3.50
C SER A 93 17.96 0.55 -3.25
N GLN A 94 17.96 -0.40 -2.32
CA GLN A 94 16.75 -1.15 -1.95
C GLN A 94 15.69 -0.26 -1.28
N ALA A 95 16.10 0.67 -0.41
CA ALA A 95 15.19 1.60 0.25
C ALA A 95 14.51 2.55 -0.74
N ALA A 96 15.24 3.10 -1.71
CA ALA A 96 14.67 3.94 -2.76
C ALA A 96 13.71 3.15 -3.65
N ALA A 97 14.06 1.90 -3.98
CA ALA A 97 13.20 1.02 -4.75
C ALA A 97 11.92 0.62 -3.99
N LEU A 98 12.01 0.44 -2.67
CA LEU A 98 10.85 0.25 -1.80
C LEU A 98 9.97 1.51 -1.74
N GLU A 99 10.55 2.70 -1.52
CA GLU A 99 9.80 3.96 -1.45
C GLU A 99 9.00 4.21 -2.75
N SER A 100 9.64 4.00 -3.91
CA SER A 100 8.98 4.08 -5.21
C SER A 100 7.79 3.12 -5.32
N ARG A 101 7.95 1.87 -4.87
CA ARG A 101 6.86 0.89 -4.90
C ARG A 101 5.71 1.26 -3.95
N LEU A 102 6.02 1.70 -2.73
CA LEU A 102 5.00 2.13 -1.77
C LEU A 102 4.20 3.33 -2.30
N LEU A 103 4.84 4.23 -3.05
CA LEU A 103 4.14 5.33 -3.73
C LEU A 103 3.21 4.84 -4.84
N GLN A 104 3.63 3.84 -5.64
CA GLN A 104 2.75 3.24 -6.66
C GLN A 104 1.56 2.52 -6.02
N LEU A 105 1.79 1.82 -4.92
CA LEU A 105 0.73 1.18 -4.15
C LEU A 105 -0.25 2.21 -3.59
N GLU A 106 0.25 3.31 -3.02
CA GLU A 106 -0.57 4.43 -2.57
C GLU A 106 -1.45 4.98 -3.70
N GLN A 107 -0.91 5.16 -4.90
CA GLN A 107 -1.67 5.62 -6.07
C GLN A 107 -2.75 4.61 -6.48
N ALA A 108 -2.46 3.31 -6.48
CA ALA A 108 -3.46 2.28 -6.78
C ALA A 108 -4.59 2.25 -5.75
N MET A 109 -4.25 2.39 -4.46
CA MET A 109 -5.24 2.48 -3.38
C MET A 109 -6.10 3.74 -3.49
N LEU A 110 -5.53 4.89 -3.87
CA LEU A 110 -6.30 6.11 -4.14
C LEU A 110 -7.26 5.93 -5.32
N ALA A 111 -6.81 5.34 -6.43
CA ALA A 111 -7.67 5.07 -7.58
C ALA A 111 -8.85 4.15 -7.22
N SER A 112 -8.64 3.15 -6.35
CA SER A 112 -9.74 2.33 -5.85
C SER A 112 -10.65 3.08 -4.87
N LEU A 113 -10.12 4.02 -4.10
CA LEU A 113 -10.95 4.87 -3.24
C LEU A 113 -11.88 5.77 -4.06
N ASP A 114 -11.39 6.30 -5.17
CA ASP A 114 -12.18 7.08 -6.12
C ASP A 114 -13.27 6.21 -6.77
N ALA A 115 -12.93 4.97 -7.16
CA ALA A 115 -13.91 4.01 -7.70
C ALA A 115 -15.01 3.63 -6.69
N LEU A 116 -14.69 3.59 -5.39
CA LEU A 116 -15.66 3.38 -4.31
C LEU A 116 -16.49 4.63 -3.99
N GLY A 117 -16.01 5.83 -4.38
CA GLY A 117 -16.69 7.11 -4.19
C GLY A 117 -17.51 7.59 -5.39
N GLY A 118 -17.45 6.88 -6.52
CA GLY A 118 -18.33 7.11 -7.67
C GLY A 118 -19.77 6.71 -7.35
N ASP A 119 -20.70 7.63 -7.61
CA ASP A 119 -22.12 7.62 -7.23
C ASP A 119 -22.85 6.26 -7.25
N PRO A 120 -23.41 5.79 -6.12
CA PRO A 120 -24.52 4.82 -6.14
C PRO A 120 -25.82 5.44 -6.69
N MET A 121 -25.90 6.76 -6.86
CA MET A 121 -27.08 7.46 -7.38
C MET A 121 -27.26 7.38 -8.92
N ALA A 122 -26.29 6.86 -9.66
CA ALA A 122 -26.42 6.70 -11.12
C ALA A 122 -27.18 5.43 -11.54
N GLN A 123 -27.60 4.56 -10.60
CA GLN A 123 -28.27 3.30 -10.91
C GLN A 123 -29.79 3.26 -10.61
N GLU A 124 -30.40 4.34 -10.10
CA GLU A 124 -31.86 4.41 -9.86
C GLU A 124 -32.65 5.22 -10.89
N GLN A 125 -32.14 5.36 -12.12
CA GLN A 125 -32.91 5.96 -13.23
C GLN A 125 -32.98 5.02 -14.43
N GLN A 126 -33.60 3.85 -14.25
CA GLN A 126 -34.33 3.22 -15.34
C GLN A 126 -35.79 3.69 -15.27
N PRO A 127 -36.27 4.53 -16.21
CA PRO A 127 -37.71 4.73 -16.33
C PRO A 127 -38.34 3.40 -16.75
N ALA A 128 -39.37 2.98 -16.02
CA ALA A 128 -40.20 1.85 -16.41
C ALA A 128 -40.74 2.08 -17.84
N PRO A 129 -40.68 1.08 -18.75
CA PRO A 129 -41.30 1.22 -20.06
C PRO A 129 -42.83 1.28 -19.92
N PRO A 130 -43.52 1.90 -20.91
CA PRO A 130 -44.95 2.21 -20.84
C PRO A 130 -45.86 1.00 -20.75
#